data_AF-A0A9E8NDE8-F1
#
_entry.id   AF-A0A9E8NDE8-F1
#
_cell.length_a   1.000
_cell.length_b   1.000
_cell.length_c   1.000
_cell.angle_alpha   90.00
_cell.angle_beta   90.00
_cell.angle_gamma   90.00
#
_symmetry.space_group_name_H-M   'P 1'
#
loop_
_entity.id
_entity.type
_entity.pdbx_description
1 polymer ?
#
loop_
_entity_poly.entity_id
_entity_poly.type
_entity_poly.pdbx_seq_one_letter_code
_entity_poly.pdbx_strand_id
1 'polypeptide(L)'
;MNALQESYLALVRFLLPEGILDYFELSKIVEGLTGLNIYLEEKNLPPTEYKDQKLESKGFLPEIYIQDFPIRNQRVTLCIKRRRWEVKDTGEIVSRDWNVVQQGTRMTKEFADFLKTMY
;
A
#
# COMPACT_ATOMS: atom_id res chain seq x y z
N MET A 1 -3.59 -16.28 14.55
CA MET A 1 -2.18 -15.86 14.36
C MET A 1 -1.44 -16.19 15.64
N ASN A 2 -0.13 -16.44 15.59
CA ASN A 2 0.66 -16.70 16.81
C ASN A 2 1.10 -15.37 17.45
N ALA A 3 1.47 -15.41 18.74
CA ALA A 3 1.83 -14.21 19.51
C ALA A 3 3.00 -13.41 18.91
N LEU A 4 3.92 -14.10 18.21
CA LEU A 4 5.05 -13.47 17.52
C LEU A 4 4.57 -12.61 16.34
N GLN A 5 3.62 -13.12 15.56
CA GLN A 5 3.05 -12.40 14.42
C GLN A 5 2.23 -11.19 14.85
N GLU A 6 1.50 -11.27 15.97
CA GLU A 6 0.77 -10.13 16.53
C GLU A 6 1.73 -9.05 17.04
N SER A 7 2.79 -9.45 17.75
CA SER A 7 3.84 -8.52 18.22
C SER A 7 4.57 -7.86 17.07
N TYR A 8 4.85 -8.61 16.00
CA TYR A 8 5.43 -8.09 14.76
C TYR A 8 4.53 -7.04 14.10
N LEU A 9 3.25 -7.36 13.89
CA LEU A 9 2.30 -6.43 13.30
C LEU A 9 2.12 -5.16 14.15
N ALA A 10 2.15 -5.28 15.48
CA ALA A 10 2.11 -4.14 16.37
C ALA A 10 3.29 -3.19 16.13
N LEU A 11 4.52 -3.72 16.03
CA LEU A 11 5.70 -2.90 15.73
C LEU A 11 5.63 -2.24 14.35
N VAL A 12 5.21 -2.98 13.32
CA VAL A 12 5.08 -2.43 11.96
C VAL A 12 4.06 -1.29 11.92
N ARG A 13 2.96 -1.38 12.68
CA ARG A 13 1.96 -0.30 12.80
C ARG A 13 2.51 0.99 13.41
N PHE A 14 3.53 0.91 14.27
CA PHE A 14 4.20 2.09 14.81
C PHE A 14 5.23 2.70 13.85
N LEU A 15 5.77 1.90 12.93
CA LEU A 15 6.81 2.34 12.00
C LEU A 15 6.24 2.93 10.71
N LEU A 16 5.07 2.46 10.28
CA LEU A 16 4.45 2.90 9.03
C LEU A 16 3.32 3.91 9.28
N PRO A 17 2.96 4.73 8.28
CA PRO A 17 1.83 5.65 8.38
C PRO A 17 0.53 4.95 8.82
N GLU A 18 -0.26 5.62 9.66
CA GLU A 18 -1.55 5.09 10.12
C GLU A 18 -2.45 4.72 8.93
N GLY A 19 -3.13 3.57 9.01
CA GLY A 19 -4.05 3.10 7.95
C GLY A 19 -3.41 2.42 6.74
N ILE A 20 -2.09 2.47 6.56
CA ILE A 20 -1.43 1.86 5.39
C ILE A 20 -1.61 0.34 5.34
N LEU A 21 -1.54 -0.32 6.49
CA LEU A 21 -1.70 -1.77 6.61
C LEU A 21 -3.14 -2.25 6.44
N ASP A 22 -4.10 -1.34 6.32
CA ASP A 22 -5.48 -1.73 5.99
C ASP A 22 -5.56 -2.15 4.52
N TYR A 23 -4.82 -1.44 3.64
CA TYR A 23 -4.81 -1.65 2.19
C TYR A 23 -3.60 -2.42 1.68
N PHE A 24 -2.46 -2.27 2.33
CA PHE A 24 -1.21 -2.90 1.92
C PHE A 24 -0.81 -4.02 2.88
N GLU A 25 -0.14 -5.02 2.33
CA GLU A 25 0.57 -6.03 3.09
C GLU A 25 2.08 -5.83 2.96
N LEU A 26 2.78 -6.07 4.06
CA LEU A 26 4.23 -6.03 4.07
C LEU A 26 4.76 -7.32 3.45
N SER A 27 5.37 -7.20 2.28
CA SER A 27 5.87 -8.33 1.50
C SER A 27 7.34 -8.63 1.81
N LYS A 28 8.16 -7.58 1.94
CA LYS A 28 9.61 -7.74 2.14
C LYS A 28 10.20 -6.52 2.83
N ILE A 29 11.26 -6.74 3.62
CA ILE A 29 12.15 -5.68 4.09
C ILE A 29 13.57 -6.02 3.63
N VAL A 30 14.27 -5.04 3.08
CA VAL A 30 15.66 -5.18 2.63
C VAL A 30 16.48 -4.03 3.18
N GLU A 31 17.53 -4.36 3.91
CA GLU A 31 18.56 -3.39 4.25
C GLU A 31 19.52 -3.24 3.06
N GLY A 32 19.64 -2.01 2.55
CA GLY A 32 20.55 -1.65 1.48
C GLY A 32 21.67 -0.73 1.98
N LEU A 33 22.63 -0.45 1.10
CA LEU A 33 23.76 0.43 1.40
C LEU A 33 23.34 1.86 1.82
N THR A 34 22.17 2.30 1.35
CA THR A 34 21.67 3.67 1.56
C THR A 34 20.55 3.76 2.60
N GLY A 35 20.16 2.64 3.22
CA GLY A 35 19.09 2.60 4.22
C GLY A 35 18.14 1.41 4.06
N LEU A 36 16.93 1.54 4.59
CA LEU A 36 15.95 0.46 4.67
C LEU A 36 14.90 0.59 3.56
N ASN A 37 14.70 -0.48 2.80
CA ASN A 37 13.64 -0.59 1.80
C ASN A 37 12.53 -1.50 2.31
N ILE A 38 11.31 -0.96 2.40
CA ILE A 38 10.12 -1.63 2.89
C ILE A 38 9.17 -1.83 1.71
N TYR A 39 8.95 -3.08 1.31
CA TYR A 39 8.11 -3.43 0.17
C TYR A 39 6.69 -3.73 0.61
N LEU A 40 5.75 -2.98 0.05
CA LEU A 40 4.33 -3.02 0.35
C LEU A 40 3.55 -3.38 -0.91
N GLU A 41 2.72 -4.42 -0.84
CA GLU A 41 1.87 -4.84 -1.94
C GLU A 41 0.41 -4.60 -1.60
N GLU A 42 -0.36 -4.01 -2.52
CA GLU A 42 -1.77 -3.78 -2.28
C GLU A 42 -2.50 -5.11 -2.19
N LYS A 43 -3.24 -5.30 -1.11
CA LYS A 43 -4.03 -6.51 -0.87
C LYS A 43 -5.02 -6.71 -2.00
N ASN A 44 -5.40 -7.96 -2.24
CA ASN A 44 -6.46 -8.28 -3.19
C ASN A 44 -7.85 -8.03 -2.58
N LEU A 45 -8.11 -6.79 -2.18
CA LEU A 45 -9.40 -6.31 -1.73
C LEU A 45 -10.00 -5.47 -2.86
N PRO A 46 -11.17 -5.82 -3.40
CA PRO A 46 -11.87 -4.99 -4.40
C PRO A 46 -12.01 -3.55 -3.91
N PRO A 47 -11.78 -2.54 -4.77
CA PRO A 47 -12.09 -1.17 -4.43
C PRO A 47 -13.60 -0.98 -4.21
N THR A 48 -13.96 -0.12 -3.25
CA THR A 48 -15.34 0.10 -2.83
C THR A 48 -16.23 0.65 -3.94
N GLU A 49 -15.63 1.44 -4.83
CA GLU A 49 -16.22 2.02 -6.03
C GLU A 49 -16.61 0.98 -7.09
N TYR A 50 -16.04 -0.23 -7.02
CA TYR A 50 -16.32 -1.35 -7.93
C TYR A 50 -16.92 -2.57 -7.21
N LYS A 51 -17.44 -2.40 -5.98
CA LYS A 51 -17.94 -3.51 -5.14
C LYS A 51 -19.05 -4.35 -5.81
N ASP A 52 -19.82 -3.74 -6.70
CA ASP A 52 -20.95 -4.36 -7.39
C ASP A 52 -20.52 -5.04 -8.71
N GLN A 53 -19.23 -4.96 -9.07
CA GLN A 53 -18.66 -5.52 -10.29
C GLN A 53 -17.80 -6.74 -9.99
N LYS A 54 -17.68 -7.66 -10.96
CA LYS A 54 -16.78 -8.80 -10.86
C LYS A 54 -15.37 -8.39 -11.25
N LEU A 55 -14.50 -8.29 -10.25
CA LEU A 55 -13.09 -7.95 -10.44
C LEU A 55 -12.19 -9.18 -10.38
N GLU A 56 -11.23 -9.25 -11.30
CA GLU A 56 -10.14 -10.22 -11.26
C GLU A 56 -8.79 -9.50 -11.16
N SER A 57 -7.95 -9.90 -10.20
CA SER A 57 -6.61 -9.32 -10.04
C SER A 57 -5.73 -9.65 -11.25
N LYS A 58 -5.22 -8.62 -11.94
CA LYS A 58 -4.27 -8.72 -13.07
C LYS A 58 -2.85 -8.28 -12.71
N GLY A 59 -2.47 -8.52 -11.46
CA GLY A 59 -1.15 -8.18 -10.93
C GLY A 59 -1.08 -6.74 -10.46
N PHE A 60 0.08 -6.11 -10.66
CA PHE A 60 0.38 -4.80 -10.09
C PHE A 60 0.73 -3.77 -11.16
N LEU A 61 0.50 -2.51 -10.84
CA LEU A 61 1.05 -1.35 -11.52
C LEU A 61 2.58 -1.26 -11.27
N PRO A 62 3.31 -0.45 -12.04
CA PRO A 62 4.72 -0.17 -11.76
C PRO A 62 4.95 0.23 -10.31
N GLU A 63 6.00 -0.33 -9.71
CA GLU A 63 6.38 -0.04 -8.33
C GLU A 63 6.76 1.44 -8.18
N ILE A 64 6.25 2.06 -7.12
CA ILE A 64 6.58 3.44 -6.76
C ILE A 64 7.46 3.46 -5.52
N TYR A 65 8.29 4.49 -5.39
CA TYR A 65 9.24 4.63 -4.29
C TYR A 65 9.00 5.94 -3.57
N ILE A 66 8.57 5.86 -2.31
CA ILE A 66 8.33 7.02 -1.46
C ILE A 66 9.42 7.04 -0.39
N GLN A 67 10.10 8.18 -0.25
CA GLN A 67 11.03 8.37 0.86
C GLN A 67 10.23 8.79 2.09
N ASP A 68 10.48 8.13 3.20
CA ASP A 68 9.83 8.42 4.48
C ASP A 68 10.87 8.93 5.50
N PHE A 69 10.38 9.43 6.63
CA PHE A 69 11.21 9.92 7.72
C PHE A 69 12.20 8.85 8.20
N PRO A 70 13.42 9.27 8.56
CA PRO A 70 14.45 8.33 8.92
C PRO A 70 14.09 7.58 10.21
N ILE A 71 13.98 6.26 10.14
CA ILE A 71 13.91 5.41 11.33
C ILE A 71 15.33 5.31 11.88
N ARG A 72 15.56 5.89 13.07
CA ARG A 72 16.87 5.87 13.76
C ARG A 72 18.02 6.38 12.88
N ASN A 73 17.83 7.51 12.21
CA ASN A 73 18.80 8.14 11.29
C ASN A 73 19.13 7.34 10.02
N GLN A 74 18.41 6.26 9.73
CA GLN A 74 18.52 5.57 8.45
C GLN A 74 17.45 6.07 7.49
N ARG A 75 17.81 6.33 6.22
CA ARG A 75 16.83 6.65 5.18
C ARG A 75 15.91 5.45 4.96
N VAL A 76 14.61 5.71 4.90
CA VAL A 76 13.60 4.68 4.66
C VAL A 76 12.96 4.94 3.30
N THR A 77 12.84 3.89 2.50
CA THR A 77 12.11 3.93 1.23
C THR A 77 10.97 2.93 1.29
N LEU A 78 9.74 3.40 1.10
CA LEU A 78 8.56 2.58 0.91
C LEU A 78 8.45 2.24 -0.58
N CYS A 79 8.67 0.98 -0.93
CA CYS A 79 8.51 0.43 -2.27
C CYS A 79 7.09 -0.12 -2.40
N ILE A 80 6.19 0.61 -3.06
CA ILE A 80 4.76 0.30 -3.07
C ILE A 80 4.34 -0.24 -4.44
N LYS A 81 3.70 -1.41 -4.44
CA LYS A 81 3.02 -1.97 -5.60
C LYS A 81 1.51 -1.85 -5.42
N ARG A 82 0.89 -1.03 -6.28
CA ARG A 82 -0.57 -0.92 -6.37
C ARG A 82 -1.13 -2.03 -7.24
N ARG A 83 -2.27 -2.59 -6.87
CA ARG A 83 -2.91 -3.67 -7.61
C ARG A 83 -3.77 -3.09 -8.72
N ARG A 84 -3.87 -3.85 -9.81
CA ARG A 84 -4.80 -3.58 -10.90
C ARG A 84 -5.77 -4.75 -11.04
N TRP A 85 -7.02 -4.43 -11.30
CA TRP A 85 -8.08 -5.40 -11.50
C TRP A 85 -8.66 -5.25 -12.90
N GLU A 86 -9.12 -6.34 -13.47
CA GLU A 86 -9.95 -6.32 -14.68
C GLU A 86 -11.41 -6.46 -14.28
N VAL A 87 -12.24 -5.55 -14.78
CA VAL A 87 -13.70 -5.67 -14.72
C VAL A 87 -14.10 -6.75 -15.74
N LYS A 88 -14.60 -7.89 -15.28
CA LYS A 88 -14.93 -9.02 -16.17
C LYS A 88 -15.98 -8.69 -17.23
N ASP A 89 -16.89 -7.78 -16.93
CA ASP A 89 -18.00 -7.44 -17.82
C ASP A 89 -17.57 -6.53 -18.98
N THR A 90 -16.55 -5.68 -18.78
CA THR A 90 -16.08 -4.69 -19.77
C THR A 90 -14.67 -4.99 -20.31
N GLY A 91 -13.89 -5.81 -19.61
CA GLY A 91 -12.46 -6.03 -19.86
C GLY A 91 -11.58 -4.84 -19.45
N GLU A 92 -12.13 -3.84 -18.78
CA GLU A 92 -11.41 -2.62 -18.40
C GLU A 92 -10.46 -2.88 -17.23
N ILE A 93 -9.24 -2.34 -17.33
CA ILE A 93 -8.25 -2.39 -16.24
C ILE A 93 -8.42 -1.18 -15.33
N VAL A 94 -8.83 -1.45 -14.10
CA VAL A 94 -9.09 -0.45 -13.06
C VAL A 94 -8.09 -0.58 -11.92
N SER A 95 -7.92 0.51 -11.17
CA SER A 95 -7.15 0.52 -9.93
C SER A 95 -7.91 1.35 -8.88
N ARG A 96 -7.57 1.16 -7.61
CA ARG A 96 -8.20 1.88 -6.50
C ARG A 96 -8.01 3.39 -6.62
N ASP A 97 -9.08 4.14 -6.43
CA ASP A 97 -9.03 5.60 -6.29
C ASP A 97 -8.67 5.99 -4.85
N TRP A 98 -7.46 6.52 -4.68
CA TRP A 98 -6.95 6.93 -3.38
C TRP A 98 -7.58 8.23 -2.85
N ASN A 99 -8.31 9.00 -3.69
CA ASN A 99 -9.11 10.13 -3.21
C ASN A 99 -10.29 9.68 -2.34
N VAL A 100 -10.95 8.59 -2.74
CA VAL A 100 -12.05 7.99 -1.98
C VAL A 100 -11.55 7.43 -0.65
N VAL A 101 -10.38 6.79 -0.67
CA VAL A 101 -9.75 6.21 0.54
C VAL A 101 -9.34 7.28 1.54
N GLN A 102 -8.78 8.40 1.09
CA GLN A 102 -8.36 9.49 1.98
C GLN A 102 -9.53 10.08 2.77
N GLN A 103 -10.71 10.21 2.16
CA GLN A 103 -11.88 10.80 2.82
C GLN A 103 -12.46 9.89 3.91
N GLY A 104 -12.21 8.58 3.83
CA GLY A 104 -12.76 7.57 4.74
C GLY A 104 -11.78 6.99 5.77
N THR A 105 -10.51 7.40 5.77
CA THR A 105 -9.47 6.75 6.59
C THR A 105 -8.62 7.75 7.38
N ARG A 106 -7.96 7.26 8.43
CA ARG A 106 -6.93 8.02 9.17
C ARG A 106 -5.59 8.07 8.46
N MET A 107 -5.55 7.71 7.17
CA MET A 107 -4.32 7.79 6.39
C MET A 107 -3.85 9.23 6.33
N THR A 108 -2.56 9.44 6.58
CA THR A 108 -2.02 10.81 6.59
C THR A 108 -2.27 11.45 5.23
N LYS A 109 -2.72 12.71 5.25
CA LYS A 109 -3.03 13.47 4.03
C LYS A 109 -1.85 13.44 3.06
N GLU A 110 -0.64 13.59 3.59
CA GLU A 110 0.61 13.53 2.82
C GLU A 110 0.81 12.18 2.13
N PHE A 111 0.60 11.06 2.82
CA PHE A 111 0.76 9.73 2.22
C PHE A 111 -0.29 9.46 1.13
N ALA A 112 -1.55 9.83 1.38
CA ALA A 112 -2.59 9.74 0.36
C ALA A 112 -2.25 10.61 -0.86
N ASP A 113 -1.72 11.82 -0.65
CA ASP A 113 -1.31 12.72 -1.74
C ASP A 113 -0.12 12.14 -2.55
N PHE A 114 0.83 11.45 -1.92
CA PHE A 114 1.89 10.73 -2.64
C PHE A 114 1.34 9.60 -3.53
N LEU A 115 0.29 8.90 -3.10
CA LEU A 115 -0.34 7.86 -3.92
C LEU A 115 -1.14 8.43 -5.11
N LYS A 116 -1.59 9.68 -5.02
CA LYS A 116 -2.35 10.38 -6.08
C LYS A 116 -1.48 10.93 -7.20
N THR A 117 -0.30 11.48 -6.87
CA THR A 117 0.50 12.36 -7.74
C THR A 117 1.12 11.66 -8.97
N MET A 118 0.79 10.39 -9.26
CA MET A 118 1.42 9.60 -10.31
C MET A 118 0.49 9.26 -11.50
N TYR A 119 -0.48 10.13 -11.80
CA TYR A 119 -1.28 10.10 -13.03
C TYR A 119 -1.37 11.48 -13.68
#